data_AF-A0A9E1QTW9-F1
#
_entry.id   AF-A0A9E1QTW9-F1
#
_cell.length_a   1.000
_cell.length_b   1.000
_cell.length_c   1.000
_cell.angle_alpha   90.00
_cell.angle_beta   90.00
_cell.angle_gamma   90.00
#
_symmetry.space_group_name_H-M   'P 1'
#
loop_
_entity.id
_entity.type
_entity.pdbx_description
1 polymer ?
#
loop_
_entity_poly.entity_id
_entity_poly.type
_entity_poly.pdbx_seq_one_letter_code
_entity_poly.pdbx_strand_id
1 'polypeptide(L)'
;MSKKIIHVILRNKIIGIDSILPLCMEINGKCGYDFNFISLDKATFRFIMEDNIVLRDAIKYIGKIELVSSDKYKSRYMSKIFFFYFFLKVILGVSIRNDYVIHSAHLHSKPFIWIRRLFKRKNVIFSEASSFGATKVIDFTNVNKDNLKSVYSKRLSYDEIIKYGIDMHFNPPLLYAGILVGFDKKWNYFKHPEARKLKKMVFKNLRRRGFWIDFTNKHANKYIKDEMPICYPENSNILVFIATRIHRNIDYYCITEFFGALKALSKYMHNFPLFIKLHTFSDIDFINELLDIALGSENSTRYVITTLHPAVLSTRAMVSVFANAGSIMQEFLELGTPVIDLQIYEYTLPDSYFRLSEIKPKDKLKARYKNRKKFSDYTFSNTEDFNKFMCGVISADASEDTSSSKHILSGLQINDIDCSLLKQ
;
A
#
# COMPACT_ATOMS: atom_id res chain seq x y z
N MET A 1 -22.67 4.28 27.63
CA MET A 1 -21.23 4.63 27.56
C MET A 1 -20.92 5.14 26.16
N SER A 2 -20.24 6.28 26.00
CA SER A 2 -19.81 6.73 24.66
C SER A 2 -18.82 5.74 24.07
N LYS A 3 -18.96 5.40 22.79
CA LYS A 3 -17.98 4.59 22.05
C LYS A 3 -16.59 5.25 22.15
N LYS A 4 -15.56 4.48 22.50
CA LYS A 4 -14.19 4.99 22.61
C LYS A 4 -13.64 5.32 21.22
N ILE A 5 -12.79 6.34 21.17
CA ILE A 5 -12.19 6.81 19.91
C ILE A 5 -10.71 6.47 19.88
N ILE A 6 -10.22 6.08 18.69
CA ILE A 6 -8.79 5.96 18.41
C ILE A 6 -8.40 7.05 17.40
N HIS A 7 -7.52 7.95 17.84
CA HIS A 7 -6.97 9.02 17.02
C HIS A 7 -5.74 8.53 16.25
N VAL A 8 -5.77 8.55 14.93
CA VAL A 8 -4.68 8.04 14.09
C VAL A 8 -3.98 9.20 13.42
N ILE A 9 -2.75 9.52 13.85
CA ILE A 9 -1.95 10.57 13.21
C ILE A 9 -1.30 9.99 11.96
N LEU A 10 -1.87 10.33 10.80
CA LEU A 10 -1.43 9.86 9.50
C LEU A 10 -0.07 10.45 9.14
N ARG A 11 0.79 9.63 8.55
CA ARG A 11 2.05 10.08 7.97
C ARG A 11 1.78 10.64 6.58
N ASN A 12 2.59 11.60 6.12
CA ASN A 12 2.51 12.22 4.79
C ASN A 12 2.90 11.26 3.64
N LYS A 13 2.38 10.03 3.63
CA LYS A 13 2.56 9.00 2.60
C LYS A 13 1.35 8.06 2.60
N ILE A 14 0.75 7.86 1.42
CA ILE A 14 -0.34 6.90 1.18
C ILE A 14 0.00 5.50 1.72
N ILE A 15 1.25 5.07 1.56
CA ILE A 15 1.79 3.80 2.07
C ILE A 15 1.51 3.60 3.57
N GLY A 16 1.57 4.67 4.37
CA GLY A 16 1.30 4.60 5.81
C GLY A 16 -0.18 4.41 6.14
N ILE A 17 -1.07 5.06 5.38
CA ILE A 17 -2.52 4.88 5.50
C ILE A 17 -2.90 3.47 5.12
N ASP A 18 -2.37 3.02 3.99
CA ASP A 18 -2.63 1.72 3.42
C ASP A 18 -2.17 0.56 4.34
N SER A 19 -1.09 0.78 5.09
CA SER A 19 -0.62 -0.16 6.12
C SER A 19 -1.47 -0.12 7.39
N ILE A 20 -1.95 1.04 7.83
CA ILE A 20 -2.66 1.16 9.12
C ILE A 20 -4.16 0.84 9.00
N LEU A 21 -4.76 1.06 7.84
CA LEU A 21 -6.21 0.97 7.67
C LEU A 21 -6.77 -0.44 7.93
N PRO A 22 -6.17 -1.55 7.43
CA PRO A 22 -6.64 -2.89 7.78
C PRO A 22 -6.56 -3.19 9.28
N LEU A 23 -5.55 -2.67 9.99
CA LEU A 23 -5.47 -2.78 11.45
C LEU A 23 -6.62 -2.02 12.13
N CYS A 24 -6.89 -0.80 11.70
CA CYS A 24 -7.99 0.01 12.23
C CYS A 24 -9.35 -0.68 11.99
N MET A 25 -9.56 -1.26 10.81
CA MET A 25 -10.79 -1.97 10.48
C MET A 25 -11.01 -3.21 11.36
N GLU A 26 -9.96 -3.98 11.61
CA GLU A 26 -10.07 -5.11 12.53
C GLU A 26 -10.35 -4.69 13.97
N ILE A 27 -9.72 -3.61 14.47
CA ILE A 27 -10.00 -3.10 15.81
C ILE A 27 -11.44 -2.56 15.90
N ASN A 28 -11.93 -1.89 14.86
CA ASN A 28 -13.32 -1.43 14.78
C ASN A 28 -14.28 -2.63 14.84
N GLY A 29 -14.07 -3.62 13.98
CA GLY A 29 -14.93 -4.79 13.88
C GLY A 29 -14.94 -5.67 15.13
N LYS A 30 -13.76 -5.93 15.73
CA LYS A 30 -13.65 -6.81 16.91
C LYS A 30 -13.93 -6.11 18.23
N CYS A 31 -13.47 -4.87 18.37
CA CYS A 31 -13.49 -4.18 19.65
C CYS A 31 -14.49 -3.01 19.70
N GLY A 32 -15.14 -2.66 18.59
CA GLY A 32 -16.18 -1.62 18.54
C GLY A 32 -15.65 -0.22 18.81
N TYR A 33 -14.42 0.11 18.42
CA TYR A 33 -13.86 1.46 18.52
C TYR A 33 -14.13 2.27 17.26
N ASP A 34 -14.40 3.56 17.40
CA ASP A 34 -14.46 4.49 16.28
C ASP A 34 -13.10 5.13 16.02
N PHE A 35 -12.86 5.55 14.77
CA PHE A 35 -11.58 6.11 14.36
C PHE A 35 -11.70 7.60 13.98
N ASN A 36 -10.71 8.37 14.41
CA ASN A 36 -10.49 9.72 13.92
C ASN A 36 -9.10 9.82 13.28
N PHE A 37 -9.05 9.77 11.96
CA PHE A 37 -7.83 9.91 11.19
C PHE A 37 -7.45 11.38 11.07
N ILE A 38 -6.20 11.71 11.37
CA ILE A 38 -5.69 13.09 11.40
C ILE A 38 -4.67 13.23 10.29
N SER A 39 -5.00 13.96 9.23
CA SER A 39 -4.04 14.31 8.18
C SER A 39 -3.40 15.65 8.50
N LEU A 40 -2.07 15.67 8.57
CA LEU A 40 -1.30 16.91 8.79
C LEU A 40 -0.93 17.62 7.49
N ASP A 41 -1.16 16.96 6.35
CA ASP A 41 -0.79 17.41 5.02
C ASP A 41 -2.02 17.52 4.11
N LYS A 42 -2.12 18.65 3.41
CA LYS A 42 -3.27 18.97 2.56
C LYS A 42 -3.28 18.13 1.29
N ALA A 43 -2.12 17.87 0.69
CA ALA A 43 -2.01 17.04 -0.51
C ALA A 43 -2.44 15.60 -0.21
N THR A 44 -1.94 15.02 0.88
CA THR A 44 -2.34 13.68 1.35
C THR A 44 -3.84 13.62 1.63
N PHE A 45 -4.41 14.64 2.28
CA PHE A 45 -5.85 14.68 2.55
C PHE A 45 -6.68 14.75 1.25
N ARG A 46 -6.31 15.63 0.31
CA ARG A 46 -6.99 15.73 -0.99
C ARG A 46 -6.93 14.43 -1.76
N PHE A 47 -5.74 13.83 -1.87
CA PHE A 47 -5.59 12.54 -2.55
C PHE A 47 -6.52 11.47 -1.99
N ILE A 48 -6.67 11.37 -0.67
CA ILE A 48 -7.60 10.42 -0.06
C ILE A 48 -9.05 10.79 -0.42
N MET A 49 -9.43 12.05 -0.28
CA MET A 49 -10.83 12.47 -0.38
C MET A 49 -11.35 12.59 -1.81
N GLU A 50 -10.47 12.95 -2.74
CA GLU A 50 -10.78 13.30 -4.13
C GLU A 50 -10.35 12.16 -5.09
N ASP A 51 -9.14 11.62 -4.93
CA ASP A 51 -8.54 10.71 -5.93
C ASP A 51 -8.66 9.21 -5.59
N ASN A 52 -8.87 8.86 -4.31
CA ASN A 52 -8.89 7.47 -3.85
C ASN A 52 -10.20 7.10 -3.12
N ILE A 53 -11.22 6.80 -3.91
CA ILE A 53 -12.56 6.45 -3.43
C ILE A 53 -12.55 5.28 -2.44
N VAL A 54 -11.72 4.26 -2.66
CA VAL A 54 -11.67 3.06 -1.81
C VAL A 54 -11.16 3.41 -0.41
N LEU A 55 -10.05 4.14 -0.30
CA LEU A 55 -9.50 4.57 0.99
C LEU A 55 -10.44 5.53 1.71
N ARG A 56 -11.06 6.47 0.98
CA ARG A 56 -12.06 7.39 1.54
C ARG A 56 -13.21 6.66 2.18
N ASP A 57 -13.80 5.72 1.46
CA ASP A 57 -15.00 5.03 1.88
C ASP A 57 -14.68 4.04 3.01
N ALA A 58 -13.51 3.39 2.98
CA ALA A 58 -13.02 2.56 4.09
C ALA A 58 -12.80 3.36 5.38
N ILE A 59 -12.24 4.58 5.28
CA ILE A 59 -12.10 5.49 6.43
C ILE A 59 -13.48 5.90 6.97
N LYS A 60 -14.41 6.27 6.08
CA LYS A 60 -15.78 6.66 6.46
C LYS A 60 -16.57 5.49 7.07
N TYR A 61 -16.26 4.26 6.67
CA TYR A 61 -16.90 3.06 7.20
C TYR A 61 -16.61 2.86 8.70
N ILE A 62 -15.41 3.22 9.17
CA ILE A 62 -14.99 3.02 10.57
C ILE A 62 -14.85 4.31 11.38
N GLY A 63 -15.14 5.47 10.78
CA GLY A 63 -14.97 6.75 11.44
C GLY A 63 -14.90 7.94 10.48
N LYS A 64 -13.94 8.84 10.72
CA LYS A 64 -13.76 10.08 9.95
C LYS A 64 -12.30 10.46 9.75
N ILE A 65 -12.04 11.35 8.80
CA ILE A 65 -10.74 11.99 8.61
C ILE A 65 -10.85 13.52 8.73
N GLU A 66 -9.91 14.12 9.45
CA GLU A 66 -9.84 15.55 9.69
C GLU A 66 -8.49 16.12 9.21
N LEU A 67 -8.55 17.20 8.41
CA LEU A 67 -7.37 17.96 8.01
C LEU A 67 -6.97 18.91 9.14
N VAL A 68 -5.71 18.78 9.58
CA VAL A 68 -5.06 19.60 10.60
C VAL A 68 -3.71 20.07 10.05
N SER A 69 -3.74 21.04 9.15
CA SER A 69 -2.57 21.55 8.44
C SER A 69 -2.47 23.07 8.55
N SER A 70 -1.25 23.62 8.39
CA SER A 70 -1.01 25.06 8.29
C SER A 70 -1.79 25.70 7.15
N ASP A 71 -2.10 24.93 6.11
CA ASP A 71 -2.67 25.42 4.85
C ASP A 71 -4.19 25.19 4.77
N LYS A 72 -4.80 24.87 5.92
CA LYS A 72 -6.24 24.69 6.05
C LYS A 72 -6.99 26.01 5.89
N TYR A 73 -6.54 27.05 6.60
CA TYR A 73 -7.13 28.39 6.53
C TYR A 73 -6.21 29.36 5.78
N LYS A 74 -6.79 30.42 5.19
CA LYS A 74 -6.02 31.51 4.56
C LYS A 74 -5.05 32.17 5.54
N SER A 75 -5.47 32.35 6.80
CA SER A 75 -4.63 32.92 7.85
C SER A 75 -3.78 31.83 8.54
N ARG A 76 -2.45 31.99 8.48
CA ARG A 76 -1.50 31.12 9.22
C ARG A 76 -1.75 31.11 10.72
N TYR A 77 -2.20 32.24 11.28
CA TYR A 77 -2.51 32.35 12.71
C TYR A 77 -3.72 31.49 13.08
N MET A 78 -4.79 31.54 12.28
CA MET A 78 -5.97 30.69 12.47
C MET A 78 -5.63 29.21 12.38
N SER A 79 -4.77 28.81 11.42
CA SER A 79 -4.32 27.42 11.31
C SER A 79 -3.53 26.96 12.54
N LYS A 80 -2.70 27.84 13.14
CA LYS A 80 -1.99 27.53 14.40
C LYS A 80 -2.96 27.37 15.57
N ILE A 81 -3.91 28.30 15.77
CA ILE A 81 -4.92 28.18 16.83
C ILE A 81 -5.70 26.89 16.67
N PHE A 82 -6.19 26.61 15.46
CA PHE A 82 -6.93 25.39 15.19
C PHE A 82 -6.10 24.14 15.49
N PHE A 83 -4.81 24.11 15.11
CA PHE A 83 -3.90 23.02 15.45
C PHE A 83 -3.82 22.79 16.96
N PHE A 84 -3.58 23.84 17.75
CA PHE A 84 -3.47 23.74 19.20
C PHE A 84 -4.79 23.31 19.84
N TYR A 85 -5.90 23.93 19.45
CA TYR A 85 -7.24 23.58 19.95
C TYR A 85 -7.57 22.12 19.63
N PHE A 86 -7.29 21.68 18.41
CA PHE A 86 -7.54 20.32 17.96
C PHE A 86 -6.76 19.31 18.81
N PHE A 87 -5.44 19.51 18.96
CA PHE A 87 -4.63 18.58 19.74
C PHE A 87 -4.93 18.66 21.24
N LEU A 88 -5.36 19.80 21.78
CA LEU A 88 -5.88 19.88 23.13
C LEU A 88 -7.10 18.96 23.31
N LYS A 89 -8.06 18.98 22.36
CA LYS A 89 -9.21 18.08 22.37
C LYS A 89 -8.80 16.61 22.32
N VAL A 90 -7.84 16.26 21.46
CA VAL A 90 -7.30 14.89 21.37
C VAL A 90 -6.63 14.47 22.69
N ILE A 91 -5.82 15.35 23.29
CA ILE A 91 -5.14 15.09 24.56
C ILE A 91 -6.16 14.85 25.68
N LEU A 92 -7.20 15.69 25.78
CA LEU A 92 -8.26 15.52 26.78
C LEU A 92 -9.01 14.19 26.58
N GLY A 93 -9.31 13.81 25.33
CA GLY A 93 -9.89 12.49 25.02
C GLY A 93 -9.01 11.35 25.49
N VAL A 94 -7.73 11.36 25.12
CA VAL A 94 -6.79 10.28 25.46
C VAL A 94 -6.52 10.19 26.96
N SER A 95 -6.37 11.33 27.64
CA SER A 95 -5.96 11.37 29.05
C SER A 95 -7.13 11.26 30.03
N ILE A 96 -8.31 11.78 29.69
CA ILE A 96 -9.49 11.79 30.58
C ILE A 96 -10.49 10.69 30.19
N ARG A 97 -10.86 10.59 28.92
CA ARG A 97 -11.88 9.63 28.44
C ARG A 97 -11.33 8.23 28.16
N ASN A 98 -10.02 8.04 28.37
CA ASN A 98 -9.29 6.82 28.02
C ASN A 98 -9.45 6.42 26.53
N ASP A 99 -9.50 7.42 25.64
CA ASP A 99 -9.31 7.22 24.20
C ASP A 99 -7.85 6.85 23.89
N TYR A 100 -7.56 6.40 22.66
CA TYR A 100 -6.20 6.02 22.24
C TYR A 100 -5.66 6.95 21.15
N VAL A 101 -4.33 6.98 21.03
CA VAL A 101 -3.66 7.61 19.88
C VAL A 101 -2.69 6.63 19.22
N ILE A 102 -2.85 6.43 17.91
CA ILE A 102 -1.91 5.70 17.05
C ILE A 102 -1.02 6.71 16.33
N HIS A 103 0.29 6.47 16.33
CA HIS A 103 1.23 7.24 15.51
C HIS A 103 2.38 6.36 14.98
N SER A 104 3.01 6.82 13.90
CA SER A 104 4.22 6.22 13.33
C SER A 104 5.38 7.22 13.37
N ALA A 105 5.86 7.50 14.59
CA ALA A 105 6.93 8.44 14.96
C ALA A 105 6.57 9.93 15.09
N HIS A 106 5.33 10.35 14.81
CA HIS A 106 4.92 11.76 14.96
C HIS A 106 5.21 12.32 16.36
N LEU A 107 4.86 11.62 17.44
CA LEU A 107 5.15 12.02 18.83
C LEU A 107 6.65 12.03 19.19
N HIS A 108 7.53 11.62 18.27
CA HIS A 108 8.99 11.69 18.40
C HIS A 108 9.60 12.79 17.52
N SER A 109 8.77 13.62 16.87
CA SER A 109 9.15 14.73 16.00
C SER A 109 8.49 16.05 16.39
N LYS A 110 9.09 17.19 16.05
CA LYS A 110 8.47 18.50 16.28
C LYS A 110 7.23 18.65 15.36
N PRO A 111 6.16 19.32 15.82
CA PRO A 111 5.99 19.97 17.12
C PRO A 111 5.51 19.03 18.24
N PHE A 112 5.12 17.79 17.93
CA PHE A 112 4.49 16.87 18.88
C PHE A 112 5.35 16.47 20.07
N ILE A 113 6.68 16.53 19.96
CA ILE A 113 7.60 16.31 21.09
C ILE A 113 7.20 17.12 22.32
N TRP A 114 6.74 18.37 22.12
CA TRP A 114 6.41 19.29 23.21
C TRP A 114 5.12 18.91 23.94
N ILE A 115 4.13 18.39 23.22
CA ILE A 115 2.81 18.06 23.78
C ILE A 115 2.66 16.59 24.15
N ARG A 116 3.56 15.70 23.71
CA ARG A 116 3.42 14.25 23.92
C ARG A 116 3.27 13.88 25.40
N ARG A 117 3.93 14.60 26.32
CA ARG A 117 3.93 14.31 27.75
C ARG A 117 2.53 14.45 28.37
N LEU A 118 1.64 15.18 27.71
CA LEU A 118 0.26 15.39 28.14
C LEU A 118 -0.64 14.19 27.83
N PHE A 119 -0.22 13.30 26.94
CA PHE A 119 -0.93 12.06 26.65
C PHE A 119 -0.68 11.05 27.77
N LYS A 120 -1.72 10.30 28.14
CA LYS A 120 -1.54 9.15 29.04
C LYS A 120 -0.76 8.05 28.31
N ARG A 121 0.51 7.82 28.71
CA ARG A 121 1.44 6.89 28.02
C ARG A 121 0.82 5.52 27.72
N LYS A 122 0.02 4.95 28.63
CA LYS A 122 -0.63 3.64 28.46
C LYS A 122 -1.60 3.58 27.27
N ASN A 123 -2.10 4.73 26.79
CA ASN A 123 -3.04 4.85 25.67
C ASN A 123 -2.35 5.30 24.36
N VAL A 124 -1.02 5.39 24.35
CA VAL A 124 -0.24 5.72 23.16
C VAL A 124 0.21 4.43 22.48
N ILE A 125 -0.26 4.25 21.25
CA ILE A 125 0.08 3.12 20.39
C ILE A 125 1.11 3.61 19.37
N PHE A 126 2.32 3.05 19.44
CA PHE A 126 3.35 3.31 18.47
C PHE A 126 3.40 2.19 17.44
N SER A 127 3.07 2.52 16.19
CA SER A 127 2.95 1.58 15.09
C SER A 127 4.11 1.70 14.10
N GLU A 128 4.58 0.56 13.59
CA GLU A 128 5.50 0.51 12.45
C GLU A 128 4.92 1.29 11.27
N ALA A 129 5.78 1.97 10.51
CA ALA A 129 5.32 2.91 9.49
C ALA A 129 4.87 2.28 8.17
N SER A 130 5.21 1.01 7.92
CA SER A 130 4.96 0.31 6.65
C SER A 130 4.89 -1.18 6.89
N SER A 131 3.86 -1.84 6.34
CA SER A 131 3.71 -3.30 6.38
C SER A 131 4.78 -4.03 5.55
N PHE A 132 5.26 -3.41 4.48
CA PHE A 132 6.29 -3.96 3.59
C PHE A 132 7.73 -3.78 4.11
N GLY A 133 7.91 -3.18 5.29
CA GLY A 133 9.22 -2.87 5.85
C GLY A 133 9.97 -1.80 5.05
N ALA A 134 11.30 -1.76 5.19
CA ALA A 134 12.15 -0.88 4.41
C ALA A 134 12.77 -1.64 3.22
N THR A 135 12.54 -1.15 2.01
CA THR A 135 12.96 -1.79 0.76
C THR A 135 14.44 -1.57 0.39
N LYS A 136 15.12 -0.63 1.04
CA LYS A 136 16.55 -0.39 0.79
C LYS A 136 17.41 -1.22 1.75
N VAL A 137 18.28 -2.06 1.19
CA VAL A 137 19.45 -2.61 1.89
C VAL A 137 20.29 -1.42 2.31
N ILE A 138 20.39 -1.18 3.61
CA ILE A 138 21.24 -0.13 4.16
C ILE A 138 22.52 -0.82 4.58
N ASP A 139 23.65 -0.31 4.13
CA ASP A 139 24.93 -0.72 4.66
C ASP A 139 25.07 -0.16 6.08
N PHE A 140 25.20 -1.06 7.06
CA PHE A 140 25.34 -0.71 8.48
C PHE A 140 26.81 -0.75 8.94
N THR A 141 27.78 -0.75 8.03
CA THR A 141 29.21 -0.70 8.37
C THR A 141 29.63 0.54 9.15
N ASN A 142 28.94 1.69 9.00
CA ASN A 142 29.28 2.97 9.65
C ASN A 142 28.07 3.65 10.31
N VAL A 143 27.38 2.97 11.24
CA VAL A 143 26.21 3.54 11.95
C VAL A 143 26.65 4.42 13.12
N ASN A 144 26.89 5.71 12.86
CA ASN A 144 27.01 6.71 13.94
C ASN A 144 25.68 6.87 14.71
N LYS A 145 25.72 7.42 15.94
CA LYS A 145 24.56 7.61 16.84
C LYS A 145 23.31 8.20 16.17
N ASP A 146 23.47 9.13 15.22
CA ASP A 146 22.35 9.75 14.49
C ASP A 146 21.56 8.78 13.59
N ASN A 147 22.19 7.66 13.20
CA ASN A 147 21.55 6.63 12.38
C ASN A 147 20.74 5.62 13.21
N LEU A 148 20.82 5.62 14.55
CA LEU A 148 20.07 4.66 15.37
C LEU A 148 18.54 4.78 15.20
N LYS A 149 18.00 5.98 15.04
CA LYS A 149 16.56 6.15 14.69
C LYS A 149 16.22 5.44 13.39
N SER A 150 17.11 5.51 12.40
CA SER A 150 16.96 4.77 11.15
C SER A 150 16.97 3.28 11.42
N VAL A 151 17.95 2.75 12.17
CA VAL A 151 18.05 1.32 12.53
C VAL A 151 16.77 0.84 13.22
N TYR A 152 16.29 1.56 14.23
CA TYR A 152 15.09 1.18 14.99
C TYR A 152 13.82 1.14 14.13
N SER A 153 13.76 1.92 13.05
CA SER A 153 12.67 1.87 12.08
C SER A 153 12.70 0.65 11.13
N LYS A 154 13.75 -0.19 11.20
CA LYS A 154 13.96 -1.36 10.31
C LYS A 154 13.61 -2.67 10.98
N ARG A 155 13.76 -3.74 10.19
CA ARG A 155 13.60 -5.14 10.58
C ARG A 155 14.96 -5.82 10.42
N LEU A 156 15.61 -6.16 11.52
CA LEU A 156 16.87 -6.93 11.52
C LEU A 156 16.69 -8.21 12.33
N SER A 157 17.50 -9.24 12.12
CA SER A 157 17.69 -10.35 13.06
C SER A 157 18.60 -9.90 14.23
N TYR A 158 18.83 -10.78 15.20
CA TYR A 158 19.86 -10.55 16.21
C TYR A 158 21.26 -10.76 15.61
N ASP A 159 21.43 -11.76 14.76
CA ASP A 159 22.70 -12.04 14.08
C ASP A 159 23.16 -10.86 13.21
N GLU A 160 22.24 -10.19 12.52
CA GLU A 160 22.55 -8.99 11.74
C GLU A 160 23.03 -7.85 12.65
N ILE A 161 22.37 -7.63 13.78
CA ILE A 161 22.77 -6.60 14.77
C ILE A 161 24.18 -6.88 15.29
N ILE A 162 24.48 -8.14 15.64
CA ILE A 162 25.79 -8.57 16.14
C ILE A 162 26.84 -8.42 15.04
N LYS A 163 26.57 -8.92 13.83
CA LYS A 163 27.46 -8.85 12.67
C LYS A 163 27.89 -7.42 12.35
N TYR A 164 26.98 -6.47 12.47
CA TYR A 164 27.26 -5.05 12.20
C TYR A 164 27.70 -4.26 13.44
N GLY A 165 27.90 -4.92 14.59
CA GLY A 165 28.34 -4.25 15.82
C GLY A 165 27.39 -3.15 16.29
N ILE A 166 26.09 -3.26 16.01
CA ILE A 166 25.11 -2.21 16.28
C ILE A 166 24.77 -2.20 17.78
N ASP A 167 25.18 -1.14 18.48
CA ASP A 167 24.78 -0.92 19.87
C ASP A 167 23.34 -0.42 19.97
N MET A 168 22.45 -1.33 20.35
CA MET A 168 21.03 -1.04 20.55
C MET A 168 20.71 -0.53 21.98
N HIS A 169 21.67 -0.55 22.91
CA HIS A 169 21.39 -0.45 24.35
C HIS A 169 21.94 0.81 25.01
N PHE A 170 23.11 1.30 24.61
CA PHE A 170 23.80 2.38 25.34
C PHE A 170 23.16 3.76 25.11
N ASN A 171 22.54 4.01 23.96
CA ASN A 171 21.85 5.27 23.67
C ASN A 171 20.67 5.08 22.69
N PRO A 172 19.62 4.33 23.07
CA PRO A 172 18.51 4.06 22.17
C PRO A 172 17.67 5.33 21.93
N PRO A 173 17.03 5.47 20.76
CA PRO A 173 16.14 6.58 20.49
C PRO A 173 14.92 6.48 21.40
N LEU A 174 14.43 7.62 21.89
CA LEU A 174 13.28 7.66 22.79
C LEU A 174 12.08 6.82 22.31
N LEU A 175 11.54 6.01 23.24
CA LEU A 175 10.32 5.24 23.04
C LEU A 175 9.14 5.75 23.88
N TYR A 176 8.38 6.70 23.34
CA TYR A 176 7.15 7.17 23.98
C TYR A 176 5.92 6.38 23.50
N ALA A 177 5.58 5.30 24.21
CA ALA A 177 4.42 4.45 23.92
C ALA A 177 4.01 3.62 25.16
N GLY A 178 2.78 3.13 25.16
CA GLY A 178 2.27 2.08 26.05
C GLY A 178 2.05 0.74 25.33
N ILE A 179 1.79 0.80 24.02
CA ILE A 179 1.58 -0.36 23.15
C ILE A 179 2.44 -0.21 21.90
N LEU A 180 3.11 -1.29 21.49
CA LEU A 180 3.85 -1.37 20.24
C LEU A 180 3.12 -2.27 19.25
N VAL A 181 2.88 -1.79 18.04
CA VAL A 181 2.28 -2.57 16.96
C VAL A 181 3.24 -2.61 15.77
N GLY A 182 3.79 -3.79 15.50
CA GLY A 182 4.64 -4.03 14.33
C GLY A 182 3.93 -4.92 13.32
N PHE A 183 4.33 -4.86 12.06
CA PHE A 183 3.84 -5.78 11.03
C PHE A 183 4.76 -7.00 10.85
N ASP A 184 5.95 -6.96 11.46
CA ASP A 184 6.91 -8.05 11.51
C ASP A 184 7.54 -8.18 12.91
N LYS A 185 7.74 -9.42 13.37
CA LYS A 185 8.40 -9.72 14.65
C LYS A 185 9.85 -9.20 14.71
N LYS A 186 10.49 -8.99 13.56
CA LYS A 186 11.86 -8.46 13.43
C LYS A 186 11.93 -6.94 13.57
N TRP A 187 10.81 -6.23 13.71
CA TRP A 187 10.81 -4.77 13.88
C TRP A 187 11.66 -4.37 15.10
N ASN A 188 12.67 -3.53 14.86
CA ASN A 188 13.73 -3.27 15.85
C ASN A 188 13.24 -2.53 17.10
N TYR A 189 12.12 -1.79 17.03
CA TYR A 189 11.50 -1.22 18.24
C TYR A 189 11.02 -2.27 19.25
N PHE A 190 10.76 -3.52 18.84
CA PHE A 190 10.46 -4.58 19.80
C PHE A 190 11.66 -4.99 20.66
N LYS A 191 12.89 -4.68 20.19
CA LYS A 191 14.16 -4.95 20.87
C LYS A 191 14.64 -3.78 21.75
N HIS A 192 13.95 -2.64 21.70
CA HIS A 192 14.28 -1.48 22.51
C HIS A 192 14.31 -1.84 24.01
N PRO A 193 15.27 -1.33 24.82
CA PRO A 193 15.36 -1.66 26.26
C PRO A 193 14.04 -1.44 27.02
N GLU A 194 13.39 -0.30 26.80
CA GLU A 194 12.08 0.01 27.40
C GLU A 194 10.92 -0.84 26.86
N ALA A 195 11.05 -1.47 25.69
CA ALA A 195 9.97 -2.25 25.09
C ALA A 195 9.65 -3.51 25.91
N ARG A 196 10.57 -4.01 26.75
CA ARG A 196 10.34 -5.18 27.61
C ARG A 196 9.11 -5.04 28.52
N LYS A 197 8.76 -3.82 28.91
CA LYS A 197 7.64 -3.51 29.81
C LYS A 197 6.35 -3.13 29.07
N LEU A 198 6.36 -3.06 27.75
CA LEU A 198 5.24 -2.60 26.93
C LEU A 198 4.44 -3.78 26.37
N LYS A 199 3.14 -3.58 26.16
CA LYS A 199 2.34 -4.51 25.36
C LYS A 199 2.85 -4.48 23.93
N LYS A 200 3.07 -5.66 23.33
CA LYS A 200 3.56 -5.81 21.95
C LYS A 200 2.56 -6.63 21.16
N MET A 201 2.31 -6.20 19.93
CA MET A 201 1.43 -6.89 19.01
C MET A 201 2.09 -6.95 17.64
N VAL A 202 2.05 -8.13 17.01
CA VAL A 202 2.49 -8.31 15.62
C VAL A 202 1.26 -8.53 14.76
N PHE A 203 0.96 -7.58 13.88
CA PHE A 203 -0.18 -7.63 12.98
C PHE A 203 0.25 -8.06 11.58
N LYS A 204 0.11 -9.35 11.26
CA LYS A 204 0.52 -9.93 9.97
C LYS A 204 -0.61 -9.94 8.94
N ASN A 205 -0.29 -10.27 7.69
CA ASN A 205 -1.26 -10.60 6.63
C ASN A 205 -2.39 -9.57 6.49
N LEU A 206 -2.04 -8.29 6.46
CA LEU A 206 -2.99 -7.19 6.57
C LEU A 206 -4.13 -7.30 5.55
N ARG A 207 -3.81 -7.76 4.33
CA ARG A 207 -4.76 -7.88 3.21
C ARG A 207 -5.69 -9.08 3.33
N ARG A 208 -5.37 -10.04 4.19
CA ARG A 208 -6.18 -11.24 4.45
C ARG A 208 -7.07 -11.10 5.69
N ARG A 209 -7.12 -9.91 6.28
CA ARG A 209 -7.90 -9.66 7.50
C ARG A 209 -9.38 -9.59 7.17
N GLY A 210 -10.19 -10.31 7.94
CA GLY A 210 -11.61 -10.55 7.66
C GLY A 210 -12.37 -9.25 7.44
N PHE A 211 -12.22 -8.26 8.33
CA PHE A 211 -12.96 -6.99 8.20
C PHE A 211 -12.52 -6.16 6.98
N TRP A 212 -11.25 -6.26 6.56
CA TRP A 212 -10.78 -5.63 5.33
C TRP A 212 -11.34 -6.33 4.08
N ILE A 213 -11.33 -7.66 4.08
CA ILE A 213 -11.90 -8.48 3.01
C ILE A 213 -13.41 -8.25 2.88
N ASP A 214 -14.14 -8.24 4.00
CA ASP A 214 -15.60 -8.06 4.02
C ASP A 214 -15.99 -6.70 3.44
N PHE A 215 -15.30 -5.63 3.85
CA PHE A 215 -15.48 -4.31 3.25
C PHE A 215 -15.17 -4.33 1.75
N THR A 216 -14.04 -4.92 1.37
CA THR A 216 -13.64 -4.99 -0.05
C THR A 216 -14.69 -5.71 -0.88
N ASN A 217 -15.09 -6.93 -0.50
CA ASN A 217 -16.09 -7.72 -1.20
C ASN A 217 -17.45 -7.02 -1.28
N LYS A 218 -17.87 -6.34 -0.19
CA LYS A 218 -19.14 -5.61 -0.14
C LYS A 218 -19.19 -4.45 -1.13
N HIS A 219 -18.07 -3.78 -1.37
CA HIS A 219 -18.03 -2.55 -2.16
C HIS A 219 -17.40 -2.70 -3.55
N ALA A 220 -16.62 -3.75 -3.80
CA ALA A 220 -15.85 -3.92 -5.03
C ALA A 220 -16.70 -3.94 -6.29
N ASN A 221 -17.86 -4.62 -6.27
CA ASN A 221 -18.75 -4.69 -7.41
C ASN A 221 -19.17 -3.30 -7.90
N LYS A 222 -19.49 -2.40 -6.97
CA LYS A 222 -19.85 -1.03 -7.30
C LYS A 222 -18.66 -0.28 -7.91
N TYR A 223 -17.51 -0.32 -7.24
CA TYR A 223 -16.33 0.40 -7.70
C TYR A 223 -15.87 -0.01 -9.10
N ILE A 224 -15.86 -1.32 -9.39
CA ILE A 224 -15.46 -1.82 -10.70
C ILE A 224 -16.51 -1.48 -11.76
N LYS A 225 -17.80 -1.60 -11.43
CA LYS A 225 -18.90 -1.23 -12.34
C LYS A 225 -18.81 0.24 -12.75
N ASP A 226 -18.51 1.13 -11.81
CA ASP A 226 -18.42 2.58 -12.06
C ASP A 226 -17.28 2.94 -13.03
N GLU A 227 -16.26 2.08 -13.20
CA GLU A 227 -15.13 2.25 -14.12
C GLU A 227 -15.17 1.31 -15.34
N MET A 228 -16.20 0.47 -15.47
CA MET A 228 -16.26 -0.56 -16.52
C MET A 228 -16.44 0.07 -17.91
N PRO A 229 -15.64 -0.29 -18.92
CA PRO A 229 -15.87 0.19 -20.28
C PRO A 229 -17.23 -0.31 -20.82
N ILE A 230 -17.95 0.57 -21.52
CA ILE A 230 -19.35 0.37 -21.95
C ILE A 230 -19.53 -0.89 -22.82
N CYS A 231 -18.49 -1.34 -23.52
CA CYS A 231 -18.54 -2.51 -24.39
C CYS A 231 -18.48 -3.86 -23.65
N TYR A 232 -18.37 -3.88 -22.31
CA TYR A 232 -18.40 -5.11 -21.52
C TYR A 232 -19.61 -5.17 -20.58
N PRO A 233 -20.13 -6.38 -20.32
CA PRO A 233 -21.05 -6.62 -19.22
C PRO A 233 -20.52 -6.14 -17.87
N GLU A 234 -21.41 -5.65 -17.02
CA GLU A 234 -21.04 -5.11 -15.70
C GLU A 234 -20.41 -6.14 -14.75
N ASN A 235 -20.59 -7.43 -15.01
CA ASN A 235 -20.07 -8.54 -14.21
C ASN A 235 -18.82 -9.19 -14.80
N SER A 236 -18.28 -8.69 -15.92
CA SER A 236 -17.09 -9.25 -16.55
C SER A 236 -15.89 -9.30 -15.61
N ASN A 237 -15.13 -10.39 -15.73
CA ASN A 237 -13.78 -10.50 -15.20
C ASN A 237 -12.84 -9.52 -15.94
N ILE A 238 -11.75 -9.13 -15.30
CA ILE A 238 -10.86 -8.06 -15.78
C ILE A 238 -9.42 -8.54 -15.90
N LEU A 239 -8.66 -7.93 -16.81
CA LEU A 239 -7.20 -7.99 -16.79
C LEU A 239 -6.69 -6.80 -16.01
N VAL A 240 -5.75 -7.02 -15.08
CA VAL A 240 -5.12 -5.92 -14.34
C VAL A 240 -3.69 -5.75 -14.81
N PHE A 241 -3.31 -4.55 -15.22
CA PHE A 241 -1.94 -4.20 -15.53
C PHE A 241 -1.43 -3.12 -14.57
N ILE A 242 -0.39 -3.45 -13.81
CA ILE A 242 0.21 -2.52 -12.87
C ILE A 242 1.42 -1.86 -13.52
N ALA A 243 1.26 -0.58 -13.84
CA ALA A 243 2.35 0.26 -14.32
C ALA A 243 3.10 0.84 -13.13
N THR A 244 4.38 0.54 -13.02
CA THR A 244 5.26 1.24 -12.06
C THR A 244 5.52 2.67 -12.53
N ARG A 245 6.46 3.38 -11.90
CA ARG A 245 6.85 4.73 -12.34
C ARG A 245 7.41 4.66 -13.75
N ILE A 246 6.66 5.11 -14.75
CA ILE A 246 7.10 5.24 -16.14
C ILE A 246 7.23 6.72 -16.46
N HIS A 247 8.36 7.12 -17.03
CA HIS A 247 8.67 8.48 -17.46
C HIS A 247 9.72 8.43 -18.57
N ARG A 248 9.82 9.47 -19.42
CA ARG A 248 10.70 9.44 -20.61
C ARG A 248 12.18 9.15 -20.32
N ASN A 249 12.66 9.61 -19.17
CA ASN A 249 14.05 9.41 -18.72
C ASN A 249 14.27 8.18 -17.84
N ILE A 250 13.35 7.20 -17.81
CA ILE A 250 13.58 5.93 -17.10
C ILE A 250 14.48 5.02 -17.94
N ASP A 251 14.92 3.90 -17.38
CA ASP A 251 15.79 2.98 -18.09
C ASP A 251 15.11 2.32 -19.28
N TYR A 252 15.88 2.12 -20.36
CA TYR A 252 15.46 1.52 -21.62
C TYR A 252 14.58 0.26 -21.43
N TYR A 253 15.09 -0.70 -20.66
CA TYR A 253 14.39 -1.98 -20.41
C TYR A 253 13.01 -1.78 -19.77
N CYS A 254 12.86 -0.79 -18.90
CA CYS A 254 11.58 -0.52 -18.22
C CYS A 254 10.50 -0.04 -19.21
N ILE A 255 10.89 0.80 -20.19
CA ILE A 255 10.00 1.27 -21.25
C ILE A 255 9.67 0.13 -22.21
N THR A 256 10.68 -0.63 -22.65
CA THR A 256 10.48 -1.75 -23.58
C THR A 256 9.60 -2.84 -22.98
N GLU A 257 9.83 -3.24 -21.73
CA GLU A 257 8.98 -4.23 -21.04
C GLU A 257 7.53 -3.73 -20.87
N PHE A 258 7.36 -2.45 -20.53
CA PHE A 258 6.04 -1.84 -20.40
C PHE A 258 5.29 -1.86 -21.72
N PHE A 259 5.93 -1.42 -22.80
CA PHE A 259 5.35 -1.41 -24.14
C PHE A 259 5.05 -2.82 -24.65
N GLY A 260 6.00 -3.74 -24.49
CA GLY A 260 5.85 -5.13 -24.89
C GLY A 260 4.73 -5.84 -24.14
N ALA A 261 4.54 -5.52 -22.86
CA ALA A 261 3.42 -6.03 -22.07
C ALA A 261 2.06 -5.52 -22.56
N LEU A 262 1.94 -4.22 -22.87
CA LEU A 262 0.71 -3.67 -23.44
C LEU A 262 0.36 -4.32 -24.79
N LYS A 263 1.35 -4.48 -25.68
CA LYS A 263 1.19 -5.17 -26.97
C LYS A 263 0.78 -6.64 -26.81
N ALA A 264 1.33 -7.33 -25.81
CA ALA A 264 0.94 -8.71 -25.52
C ALA A 264 -0.50 -8.80 -24.99
N LEU A 265 -0.90 -7.84 -24.13
CA LEU A 265 -2.23 -7.81 -23.53
C LEU A 265 -3.34 -7.38 -24.51
N SER A 266 -3.04 -6.54 -25.49
CA SER A 266 -4.04 -6.03 -26.44
C SER A 266 -4.79 -7.14 -27.18
N LYS A 267 -4.12 -8.27 -27.43
CA LYS A 267 -4.71 -9.46 -28.07
C LYS A 267 -5.90 -10.03 -27.30
N TYR A 268 -5.96 -9.85 -25.99
CA TYR A 268 -6.99 -10.43 -25.10
C TYR A 268 -8.04 -9.41 -24.68
N MET A 269 -7.89 -8.15 -25.10
CA MET A 269 -8.82 -7.11 -24.72
C MET A 269 -10.22 -7.38 -25.28
N HIS A 270 -10.37 -8.09 -26.40
CA HIS A 270 -11.70 -8.45 -26.89
C HIS A 270 -12.49 -9.37 -25.94
N ASN A 271 -11.81 -10.20 -25.12
CA ASN A 271 -12.44 -11.04 -24.10
C ASN A 271 -12.65 -10.27 -22.79
N PHE A 272 -11.64 -9.52 -22.36
CA PHE A 272 -11.62 -8.93 -21.02
C PHE A 272 -11.20 -7.44 -21.08
N PRO A 273 -11.87 -6.54 -20.34
CA PRO A 273 -11.43 -5.17 -20.21
C PRO A 273 -10.08 -5.09 -19.49
N LEU A 274 -9.23 -4.15 -19.90
CA LEU A 274 -7.93 -3.92 -19.30
C LEU A 274 -7.97 -2.76 -18.29
N PHE A 275 -7.75 -3.06 -17.01
CA PHE A 275 -7.63 -2.08 -15.94
C PHE A 275 -6.16 -1.76 -15.70
N ILE A 276 -5.75 -0.53 -16.02
CA ILE A 276 -4.37 -0.07 -15.94
C ILE A 276 -4.20 0.80 -14.70
N LYS A 277 -3.44 0.33 -13.72
CA LYS A 277 -3.14 1.10 -12.51
C LYS A 277 -1.78 1.75 -12.61
N LEU A 278 -1.75 3.08 -12.63
CA LEU A 278 -0.51 3.85 -12.70
C LEU A 278 0.05 4.18 -11.32
N HIS A 279 1.39 4.28 -11.21
CA HIS A 279 2.03 4.91 -10.07
C HIS A 279 1.79 6.43 -10.09
N THR A 280 1.54 7.05 -8.93
CA THR A 280 1.30 8.50 -8.73
C THR A 280 2.40 9.46 -9.21
N PHE A 281 3.55 8.95 -9.67
CA PHE A 281 4.69 9.76 -10.13
C PHE A 281 5.06 9.40 -11.58
N SER A 282 4.13 8.78 -12.30
CA SER A 282 4.34 8.47 -13.70
C SER A 282 3.98 9.68 -14.57
N ASP A 283 4.64 9.80 -15.70
CA ASP A 283 4.36 10.78 -16.73
C ASP A 283 3.12 10.32 -17.52
N ILE A 284 1.96 10.90 -17.22
CA ILE A 284 0.68 10.49 -17.79
C ILE A 284 0.66 10.74 -19.31
N ASP A 285 1.21 11.86 -19.77
CA ASP A 285 1.22 12.21 -21.19
C ASP A 285 2.07 11.21 -21.98
N PHE A 286 3.25 10.85 -21.45
CA PHE A 286 4.07 9.82 -22.05
C PHE A 286 3.43 8.43 -22.02
N ILE A 287 2.75 8.08 -20.93
CA ILE A 287 2.02 6.80 -20.85
C ILE A 287 0.89 6.75 -21.88
N ASN A 288 0.13 7.83 -22.05
CA ASN A 288 -0.94 7.88 -23.04
C ASN A 288 -0.40 7.69 -24.46
N GLU A 289 0.72 8.33 -24.81
CA GLU A 289 1.42 8.10 -26.08
C GLU A 289 1.78 6.62 -26.28
N LEU A 290 2.34 5.97 -25.25
CA LEU A 290 2.67 4.54 -25.30
C LEU A 290 1.42 3.64 -25.42
N LEU A 291 0.32 4.00 -24.75
CA LEU A 291 -0.95 3.28 -24.81
C LEU A 291 -1.56 3.35 -26.22
N ASP A 292 -1.60 4.54 -26.82
CA ASP A 292 -2.14 4.75 -28.16
C ASP A 292 -1.41 3.89 -29.20
N ILE A 293 -0.09 3.83 -29.11
CA ILE A 293 0.75 3.04 -30.01
C ILE A 293 0.61 1.54 -29.72
N ALA A 294 0.60 1.15 -28.45
CA ALA A 294 0.59 -0.25 -28.05
C ALA A 294 -0.75 -0.92 -28.31
N LEU A 295 -1.84 -0.27 -27.91
CA LEU A 295 -3.18 -0.84 -27.92
C LEU A 295 -3.89 -0.60 -29.26
N GLY A 296 -3.56 0.48 -29.96
CA GLY A 296 -4.22 0.88 -31.21
C GLY A 296 -5.62 1.46 -30.98
N SER A 297 -6.16 2.12 -32.00
CA SER A 297 -7.45 2.81 -31.94
C SER A 297 -8.64 1.86 -31.66
N GLU A 298 -8.55 0.62 -32.14
CA GLU A 298 -9.56 -0.44 -31.94
C GLU A 298 -9.77 -0.83 -30.47
N ASN A 299 -8.77 -0.61 -29.62
CA ASN A 299 -8.81 -0.93 -28.19
C ASN A 299 -9.02 0.30 -27.31
N SER A 300 -9.15 1.50 -27.88
CA SER A 300 -9.31 2.77 -27.13
C SER A 300 -10.49 2.78 -26.17
N THR A 301 -11.54 2.01 -26.45
CA THR A 301 -12.74 1.89 -25.61
C THR A 301 -12.73 0.65 -24.72
N ARG A 302 -11.62 -0.09 -24.64
CA ARG A 302 -11.53 -1.41 -24.00
C ARG A 302 -10.61 -1.45 -22.78
N TYR A 303 -10.06 -0.31 -22.39
CA TYR A 303 -9.28 -0.17 -21.17
C TYR A 303 -9.74 1.02 -20.33
N VAL A 304 -9.33 1.03 -19.07
CA VAL A 304 -9.49 2.16 -18.16
C VAL A 304 -8.20 2.38 -17.38
N ILE A 305 -7.83 3.66 -17.19
CA ILE A 305 -6.79 4.04 -16.24
C ILE A 305 -7.45 4.23 -14.88
N THR A 306 -7.12 3.36 -13.92
CA THR A 306 -7.85 3.25 -12.65
C THR A 306 -7.04 3.75 -11.45
N THR A 307 -7.73 4.37 -10.48
CA THR A 307 -7.17 4.69 -9.16
C THR A 307 -7.56 3.67 -8.09
N LEU A 308 -8.40 2.68 -8.42
CA LEU A 308 -8.91 1.66 -7.50
C LEU A 308 -7.79 0.91 -6.78
N HIS A 309 -8.07 0.54 -5.54
CA HIS A 309 -7.13 -0.16 -4.69
C HIS A 309 -6.84 -1.59 -5.22
N PRO A 310 -5.60 -2.13 -5.10
CA PRO A 310 -5.29 -3.49 -5.57
C PRO A 310 -6.25 -4.56 -5.03
N ALA A 311 -6.59 -4.51 -3.74
CA ALA A 311 -7.61 -5.39 -3.14
C ALA A 311 -8.99 -5.35 -3.82
N VAL A 312 -9.41 -4.20 -4.39
CA VAL A 312 -10.66 -4.13 -5.15
C VAL A 312 -10.47 -4.79 -6.51
N LEU A 313 -9.39 -4.44 -7.22
CA LEU A 313 -9.08 -5.01 -8.53
C LEU A 313 -8.96 -6.54 -8.48
N SER A 314 -8.33 -7.09 -7.43
CA SER A 314 -8.16 -8.55 -7.25
C SER A 314 -9.48 -9.33 -7.17
N THR A 315 -10.60 -8.69 -6.84
CA THR A 315 -11.91 -9.36 -6.74
C THR A 315 -12.47 -9.84 -8.08
N ARG A 316 -11.95 -9.32 -9.19
CA ARG A 316 -12.36 -9.73 -10.55
C ARG A 316 -11.19 -9.97 -11.50
N ALA A 317 -9.97 -9.83 -11.00
CA ALA A 317 -8.79 -10.00 -11.82
C ALA A 317 -8.59 -11.48 -12.13
N MET A 318 -8.63 -11.84 -13.41
CA MET A 318 -8.19 -13.18 -13.86
C MET A 318 -6.70 -13.34 -13.61
N VAL A 319 -5.96 -12.28 -13.93
CA VAL A 319 -4.51 -12.19 -13.81
C VAL A 319 -4.12 -10.76 -13.47
N SER A 320 -3.01 -10.63 -12.75
CA SER A 320 -2.36 -9.35 -12.47
C SER A 320 -0.99 -9.33 -13.14
N VAL A 321 -0.82 -8.43 -14.10
CA VAL A 321 0.34 -8.38 -14.99
C VAL A 321 1.24 -7.22 -14.58
N PHE A 322 2.53 -7.51 -14.51
CA PHE A 322 3.57 -6.56 -14.15
C PHE A 322 4.66 -6.58 -15.21
N ALA A 323 4.95 -5.41 -15.78
CA ALA A 323 6.15 -5.22 -16.59
C ALA A 323 7.37 -4.83 -15.73
N ASN A 324 7.14 -4.47 -14.47
CA ASN A 324 8.15 -3.86 -13.60
C ASN A 324 7.90 -4.17 -12.12
N ALA A 325 8.97 -4.12 -11.31
CA ALA A 325 8.90 -4.46 -9.89
C ALA A 325 8.16 -3.40 -9.06
N GLY A 326 7.22 -3.85 -8.22
CA GLY A 326 6.55 -3.00 -7.25
C GLY A 326 6.14 -3.78 -6.00
N SER A 327 6.00 -3.09 -4.85
CA SER A 327 5.45 -3.70 -3.63
C SER A 327 4.03 -4.25 -3.82
N ILE A 328 3.34 -3.78 -4.86
CA ILE A 328 2.00 -4.23 -5.26
C ILE A 328 2.01 -5.69 -5.77
N MET A 329 3.14 -6.21 -6.29
CA MET A 329 3.22 -7.63 -6.68
C MET A 329 2.94 -8.56 -5.51
N GLN A 330 3.59 -8.30 -4.36
CA GLN A 330 3.36 -9.05 -3.14
C GLN A 330 1.90 -8.93 -2.68
N GLU A 331 1.26 -7.78 -2.90
CA GLU A 331 -0.13 -7.57 -2.51
C GLU A 331 -1.11 -8.44 -3.32
N PHE A 332 -0.98 -8.50 -4.66
CA PHE A 332 -1.82 -9.39 -5.47
C PHE A 332 -1.58 -10.86 -5.14
N LEU A 333 -0.32 -11.25 -4.90
CA LEU A 333 0.03 -12.61 -4.46
C LEU A 333 -0.63 -12.95 -3.11
N GLU A 334 -0.60 -12.01 -2.16
CA GLU A 334 -1.29 -12.17 -0.87
C GLU A 334 -2.82 -12.26 -1.04
N LEU A 335 -3.40 -11.59 -2.04
CA LEU A 335 -4.84 -11.63 -2.34
C LEU A 335 -5.26 -12.87 -3.15
N GLY A 336 -4.31 -13.69 -3.59
CA GLY A 336 -4.58 -14.93 -4.32
C GLY A 336 -4.87 -14.73 -5.82
N THR A 337 -4.57 -13.55 -6.36
CA THR A 337 -4.64 -13.31 -7.81
C THR A 337 -3.33 -13.76 -8.46
N PRO A 338 -3.37 -14.53 -9.57
CA PRO A 338 -2.15 -14.90 -10.30
C PRO A 338 -1.31 -13.67 -10.66
N VAL A 339 -0.05 -13.67 -10.27
CA VAL A 339 0.91 -12.60 -10.56
C VAL A 339 1.82 -12.99 -11.70
N ILE A 340 1.69 -12.29 -12.81
CA ILE A 340 2.44 -12.53 -14.04
C ILE A 340 3.51 -11.46 -14.19
N ASP A 341 4.75 -11.91 -14.27
CA ASP A 341 5.89 -11.08 -14.59
C ASP A 341 6.19 -11.12 -16.10
N LEU A 342 5.81 -10.06 -16.81
CA LEU A 342 6.01 -9.97 -18.26
C LEU A 342 7.31 -9.23 -18.58
N GLN A 343 8.17 -9.88 -19.36
CA GLN A 343 9.49 -9.40 -19.76
C GLN A 343 9.64 -9.51 -21.29
N ILE A 344 8.74 -8.87 -22.04
CA ILE A 344 8.66 -8.99 -23.50
C ILE A 344 9.49 -7.90 -24.17
N TYR A 345 10.38 -8.31 -25.08
CA TYR A 345 11.26 -7.43 -25.86
C TYR A 345 11.04 -7.52 -27.38
N GLU A 346 10.13 -8.37 -27.82
CA GLU A 346 9.86 -8.65 -29.24
C GLU A 346 9.32 -7.44 -30.00
N TYR A 347 8.70 -6.49 -29.28
CA TYR A 347 8.13 -5.28 -29.85
C TYR A 347 9.09 -4.10 -29.67
N THR A 348 9.41 -3.43 -30.78
CA THR A 348 10.33 -2.30 -30.80
C THR A 348 9.59 -0.98 -30.94
N LEU A 349 9.94 -0.01 -30.09
CA LEU A 349 9.59 1.39 -30.29
C LEU A 349 10.66 2.06 -31.15
N PRO A 350 10.33 3.15 -31.87
CA PRO A 350 11.34 3.96 -32.55
C PRO A 350 12.39 4.52 -31.58
N ASP A 351 13.63 4.69 -32.04
CA ASP A 351 14.75 5.20 -31.22
C ASP A 351 14.48 6.56 -30.57
N SER A 352 13.59 7.36 -31.15
CA SER A 352 13.16 8.65 -30.58
C SER A 352 12.60 8.53 -29.16
N TYR A 353 12.00 7.38 -28.81
CA TYR A 353 11.41 7.12 -27.49
C TYR A 353 12.45 6.84 -26.41
N PHE A 354 13.69 6.55 -26.81
CA PHE A 354 14.78 6.15 -25.91
C PHE A 354 15.88 7.21 -25.76
N ARG A 355 15.77 8.36 -26.43
CA ARG A 355 16.81 9.41 -26.46
C ARG A 355 17.25 9.89 -25.07
N LEU A 356 16.32 9.88 -24.11
CA LEU A 356 16.55 10.33 -22.73
C LEU A 356 16.71 9.17 -21.74
N SER A 357 16.65 7.92 -22.23
CA SER A 357 16.61 6.74 -21.39
C SER A 357 18.00 6.25 -21.01
N GLU A 358 18.19 5.90 -19.75
CA GLU A 358 19.44 5.30 -19.29
C GLU A 358 19.51 3.81 -19.66
N ILE A 359 20.67 3.31 -20.09
CA ILE A 359 20.89 1.87 -20.22
C ILE A 359 21.41 1.35 -18.88
N LYS A 360 20.61 0.52 -18.21
CA LYS A 360 21.01 -0.05 -16.92
C LYS A 360 22.12 -1.11 -17.08
N PRO A 361 23.11 -1.13 -16.16
CA PRO A 361 24.10 -2.21 -16.11
C PRO A 361 23.47 -3.59 -15.91
N LYS A 362 24.04 -4.61 -16.54
CA LYS A 362 23.55 -6.00 -16.50
C LYS A 362 23.31 -6.53 -15.08
N ASP A 363 24.15 -6.20 -14.12
CA ASP A 363 24.00 -6.69 -12.74
C ASP A 363 22.80 -6.07 -12.02
N LYS A 364 22.51 -4.79 -12.29
CA LYS A 364 21.29 -4.14 -11.77
C LYS A 364 20.03 -4.75 -12.39
N LEU A 365 20.10 -5.16 -13.66
CA LEU A 365 19.01 -5.83 -14.36
C LEU A 365 18.76 -7.24 -13.79
N LYS A 366 19.81 -8.04 -13.59
CA LYS A 366 19.73 -9.34 -12.90
C LYS A 366 19.10 -9.23 -11.51
N ALA A 367 19.51 -8.21 -10.73
CA ALA A 367 18.94 -7.96 -9.41
C ALA A 367 17.45 -7.60 -9.47
N ARG A 368 17.02 -6.83 -10.48
CA ARG A 368 15.59 -6.53 -10.72
C ARG A 368 14.80 -7.80 -10.96
N TYR A 369 15.20 -8.64 -11.91
CA TYR A 369 14.46 -9.86 -12.25
C TYR A 369 14.44 -10.86 -11.10
N LYS A 370 15.57 -11.02 -10.39
CA LYS A 370 15.61 -11.86 -9.19
C LYS A 370 14.61 -11.39 -8.12
N ASN A 371 14.38 -10.08 -8.00
CA ASN A 371 13.39 -9.56 -7.05
C ASN A 371 11.95 -9.73 -7.55
N ARG A 372 11.69 -9.55 -8.85
CA ARG A 372 10.35 -9.77 -9.46
C ARG A 372 9.92 -11.23 -9.32
N LYS A 373 10.81 -12.16 -9.64
CA LYS A 373 10.57 -13.62 -9.55
C LYS A 373 10.13 -14.10 -8.16
N LYS A 374 10.52 -13.39 -7.10
CA LYS A 374 10.11 -13.74 -5.72
C LYS A 374 8.62 -13.50 -5.46
N PHE A 375 8.00 -12.62 -6.26
CA PHE A 375 6.63 -12.16 -6.07
C PHE A 375 5.76 -12.41 -7.31
N SER A 376 6.16 -13.35 -8.18
CA SER A 376 5.40 -13.73 -9.37
C SER A 376 5.18 -15.24 -9.39
N ASP A 377 3.99 -15.66 -9.76
CA ASP A 377 3.66 -17.07 -10.00
C ASP A 377 4.23 -17.53 -11.35
N TYR A 378 4.19 -16.64 -12.35
CA TYR A 378 4.64 -16.91 -13.71
C TYR A 378 5.55 -15.80 -14.20
N THR A 379 6.52 -16.17 -15.05
CA THR A 379 7.38 -15.21 -15.76
C THR A 379 7.42 -15.59 -17.23
N PHE A 380 7.11 -14.64 -18.10
CA PHE A 380 7.14 -14.84 -19.55
C PHE A 380 8.09 -13.84 -20.20
N SER A 381 9.02 -14.35 -21.00
CA SER A 381 10.00 -13.54 -21.73
C SER A 381 9.76 -13.52 -23.24
N ASN A 382 8.81 -14.30 -23.73
CA ASN A 382 8.37 -14.32 -25.11
C ASN A 382 6.83 -14.35 -25.20
N THR A 383 6.29 -13.92 -26.33
CA THR A 383 4.83 -13.82 -26.49
C THR A 383 4.16 -15.16 -26.74
N GLU A 384 4.87 -16.14 -27.30
CA GLU A 384 4.31 -17.47 -27.58
C GLU A 384 3.87 -18.19 -26.30
N ASP A 385 4.76 -18.28 -25.31
CA ASP A 385 4.49 -18.91 -24.02
C ASP A 385 3.39 -18.17 -23.25
N PHE A 386 3.43 -16.83 -23.30
CA PHE A 386 2.37 -16.02 -22.70
C PHE A 386 1.02 -16.27 -23.37
N ASN A 387 0.99 -16.40 -24.71
CA ASN A 387 -0.26 -16.67 -25.42
C ASN A 387 -0.81 -18.05 -25.07
N LYS A 388 0.05 -19.07 -24.97
CA LYS A 388 -0.35 -20.42 -24.57
C LYS A 388 -0.99 -20.42 -23.18
N PHE A 389 -0.42 -19.66 -22.24
CA PHE A 389 -0.98 -19.46 -20.91
C PHE A 389 -2.35 -18.74 -20.97
N MET A 390 -2.46 -17.63 -21.68
CA MET A 390 -3.70 -16.84 -21.76
C MET A 390 -4.85 -17.60 -22.45
N CYS A 391 -4.57 -18.43 -23.46
CA CYS A 391 -5.55 -19.34 -24.05
C CYS A 391 -6.12 -20.32 -23.00
N GLY A 392 -5.28 -20.81 -22.09
CA GLY A 392 -5.70 -21.62 -20.96
C GLY A 392 -6.62 -20.85 -20.00
N VAL A 393 -6.28 -19.59 -19.68
CA VAL A 393 -7.11 -18.72 -18.84
C VAL A 393 -8.50 -18.50 -19.44
N ILE A 394 -8.57 -18.17 -20.73
CA ILE A 394 -9.85 -17.98 -21.44
C ILE A 394 -10.69 -19.25 -21.45
N SER A 395 -10.05 -20.40 -21.68
CA SER A 395 -10.75 -21.69 -21.72
C SER A 395 -11.35 -22.06 -20.36
N ALA A 396 -10.64 -21.75 -19.26
CA ALA A 396 -11.13 -21.98 -17.91
C ALA A 396 -12.30 -21.06 -17.55
N ASP A 397 -12.20 -19.76 -17.88
CA ASP A 397 -13.28 -18.78 -17.67
C ASP A 397 -14.59 -19.21 -18.35
N ALA A 398 -14.52 -19.64 -19.62
CA ALA A 398 -15.68 -20.11 -20.38
C ALA A 398 -16.34 -21.36 -19.77
N SER A 399 -15.57 -22.22 -19.07
CA SER A 399 -16.11 -23.40 -18.40
C SER A 399 -16.80 -23.08 -17.08
N GLU A 400 -16.34 -22.06 -16.36
CA GLU A 400 -16.88 -21.69 -15.04
C GLU A 400 -18.24 -20.98 -15.14
N ASP A 401 -18.58 -20.37 -16.29
CA ASP A 401 -19.87 -19.73 -16.57
C ASP A 401 -21.08 -20.70 -16.52
N THR A 402 -20.84 -22.02 -16.45
CA THR A 402 -21.89 -23.04 -16.26
C THR A 402 -22.22 -23.34 -14.79
N SER A 403 -21.46 -22.80 -13.83
CA SER A 403 -21.74 -22.91 -12.39
C SER A 403 -21.58 -21.55 -11.70
N SER A 404 -22.68 -20.90 -11.31
CA SER A 404 -22.60 -19.58 -10.67
C SER A 404 -21.84 -19.65 -9.34
N SER A 405 -20.59 -19.18 -9.26
CA SER A 405 -19.93 -18.72 -8.01
C SER A 405 -18.60 -17.97 -8.23
N LYS A 406 -18.71 -16.64 -8.21
CA LYS A 406 -17.80 -15.53 -7.81
C LYS A 406 -16.36 -15.83 -7.34
N HIS A 407 -15.41 -15.03 -7.87
CA HIS A 407 -14.15 -14.64 -7.21
C HIS A 407 -14.41 -13.77 -5.96
N ILE A 408 -14.86 -14.39 -4.87
CA ILE A 408 -14.86 -13.76 -3.54
C ILE A 408 -13.47 -13.90 -2.94
N LEU A 409 -12.88 -12.80 -2.46
CA LEU A 409 -11.67 -12.90 -1.64
C LEU A 409 -12.01 -13.73 -0.40
N SER A 410 -11.38 -14.89 -0.27
CA SER A 410 -11.56 -15.77 0.90
C SER A 410 -10.55 -15.37 1.98
N GLY A 411 -11.07 -15.00 3.15
CA GLY A 411 -10.25 -14.68 4.30
C GLY A 411 -9.96 -15.91 5.15
N LEU A 412 -8.70 -16.16 5.47
CA LEU A 412 -8.36 -16.91 6.68
C LEU A 412 -8.72 -16.02 7.87
N GLN A 413 -9.70 -16.41 8.70
CA GLN A 413 -9.96 -15.76 9.99
C GLN A 413 -8.78 -16.04 10.93
N ILE A 414 -7.72 -15.26 10.82
CA ILE A 414 -6.61 -15.32 11.75
C ILE A 414 -6.96 -14.42 12.95
N ASN A 415 -7.29 -15.05 14.08
CA ASN A 415 -7.64 -14.39 15.33
C ASN A 415 -6.40 -13.89 16.09
N ASP A 416 -5.75 -12.83 15.59
CA ASP A 416 -4.55 -12.26 16.24
C ASP A 416 -4.80 -10.99 17.07
N ILE A 417 -5.96 -10.34 16.96
CA ILE A 417 -6.28 -9.18 17.80
C ILE A 417 -6.99 -9.66 19.05
N ASP A 418 -6.22 -9.76 20.13
CA ASP A 418 -6.77 -9.89 21.47
C ASP A 418 -7.21 -8.50 21.97
N CYS A 419 -8.53 -8.26 22.00
CA CYS A 419 -9.10 -7.02 22.53
C CYS A 419 -8.78 -6.81 24.02
N SER A 420 -8.33 -7.82 24.76
CA SER A 420 -7.83 -7.66 26.15
C SER A 420 -6.61 -6.72 26.22
N LEU A 421 -5.85 -6.61 25.12
CA LEU A 421 -4.71 -5.69 25.04
C LEU A 421 -5.16 -4.22 25.13
N LEU A 422 -6.37 -3.90 24.65
CA LEU A 422 -7.00 -2.57 24.69
C LEU A 422 -8.03 -2.40 25.82
N LYS A 423 -8.45 -3.49 26.48
CA LYS A 423 -9.40 -3.44 27.60
C LYS A 423 -8.65 -3.65 28.92
N GLN A 424 -8.21 -2.54 29.54
CA GLN A 424 -7.91 -2.38 30.99
C GLN A 424 -7.67 -0.90 31.36
#